data_AF-A0A1N6L6N9-F1
#
_entry.id   AF-A0A1N6L6N9-F1
#
_cell.length_a   1.000
_cell.length_b   1.000
_cell.length_c   1.000
_cell.angle_alpha   90.00
_cell.angle_beta   90.00
_cell.angle_gamma   90.00
#
_symmetry.space_group_name_H-M   'P 1'
#
loop_
_entity.id
_entity.type
_entity.pdbx_description
1 polymer ?
#
loop_
_entity_poly.entity_id
_entity_poly.type
_entity_poly.pdbx_seq_one_letter_code
_entity_poly.pdbx_strand_id
1 'polypeptide(L)'
;MINATALETESGNVNQVALERELRAASLDLQQVIVTVAKRHIGSGRRAYPSGSGSPTWRTLQTIDEQVFENPGFRARNKETIRMMFARFDDSRLCSGDLDEPVDWRRDDDDLPAVYLIVRELVQSEATSTAMSD
;
A
#
# COMPACT_ATOMS: atom_id res chain seq x y z
N MET A 1 -42.00 21.18 22.75
CA MET A 1 -41.76 19.98 21.91
C MET A 1 -40.35 20.12 21.36
N ILE A 2 -39.44 19.24 21.76
CA ILE A 2 -38.02 19.27 21.38
C ILE A 2 -37.83 18.30 20.22
N ASN A 3 -37.32 18.79 19.09
CA ASN A 3 -37.16 18.04 17.85
C ASN A 3 -36.15 16.89 18.02
N ALA A 4 -36.63 15.65 18.00
CA ALA A 4 -35.82 14.44 18.05
C ALA A 4 -34.91 14.26 16.80
N THR A 5 -35.27 14.88 15.67
CA THR A 5 -34.57 14.74 14.39
C THR A 5 -33.21 15.43 14.31
N ALA A 6 -32.91 16.42 15.17
CA ALA A 6 -31.62 17.12 15.13
C ALA A 6 -30.46 16.30 15.72
N LEU A 7 -30.75 15.42 16.69
CA LEU A 7 -29.73 14.62 17.40
C LEU A 7 -29.31 13.37 16.62
N GLU A 8 -30.20 12.83 15.77
CA GLU A 8 -29.92 11.64 14.96
C GLU A 8 -28.96 11.96 13.79
N THR A 9 -29.10 13.12 13.16
CA THR A 9 -28.17 13.60 12.11
C THR A 9 -26.77 13.90 12.64
N GLU A 10 -26.65 14.41 13.88
CA GLU A 10 -25.35 14.72 14.49
C GLU A 10 -24.58 13.45 14.87
N SER A 11 -25.28 12.43 15.36
CA SER A 11 -24.67 11.14 15.73
C SER A 11 -24.13 10.36 14.52
N GLY A 12 -24.83 10.40 13.38
CA GLY A 12 -24.33 9.82 12.12
C GLY A 12 -23.09 10.55 11.57
N ASN A 13 -23.11 11.88 11.63
CA ASN A 13 -22.00 12.72 11.16
C ASN A 13 -20.73 12.54 12.02
N VAL A 14 -20.87 12.47 13.35
CA VAL A 14 -19.72 12.24 14.26
C VAL A 14 -19.06 10.88 14.02
N ASN A 15 -19.85 9.84 13.75
CA ASN A 15 -19.32 8.51 13.41
C ASN A 15 -18.58 8.49 12.07
N GLN A 16 -19.07 9.22 11.07
CA GLN A 16 -18.39 9.35 9.78
C GLN A 16 -17.06 10.09 9.90
N VAL A 17 -17.03 11.24 10.60
CA VAL A 17 -15.80 12.02 10.80
C VAL A 17 -14.76 11.21 11.58
N ALA A 18 -15.19 10.45 12.59
CA ALA A 18 -14.31 9.55 13.34
C ALA A 18 -13.73 8.44 12.44
N LEU A 19 -14.56 7.82 11.60
CA LEU A 19 -14.13 6.81 10.64
C LEU A 19 -13.11 7.36 9.64
N GLU A 20 -13.38 8.53 9.04
CA GLU A 20 -12.46 9.18 8.09
C GLU A 20 -11.12 9.54 8.75
N ARG A 21 -11.15 9.95 10.02
CA ARG A 21 -9.93 10.24 10.77
C ARG A 21 -9.13 8.96 11.03
N GLU A 22 -9.81 7.87 11.40
CA GLU A 22 -9.19 6.57 11.62
C GLU A 22 -8.59 6.00 10.33
N LEU A 23 -9.32 6.11 9.21
CA LEU A 23 -8.84 5.73 7.88
C LEU A 23 -7.62 6.54 7.44
N ARG A 24 -7.62 7.86 7.67
CA ARG A 24 -6.47 8.71 7.37
C ARG A 24 -5.25 8.31 8.20
N ALA A 25 -5.43 8.08 9.50
CA ALA A 25 -4.35 7.62 10.37
C ALA A 25 -3.80 6.26 9.94
N ALA A 26 -4.68 5.30 9.63
CA ALA A 26 -4.31 3.98 9.15
C ALA A 26 -3.62 4.02 7.78
N SER A 27 -4.03 4.93 6.88
CA SER A 27 -3.40 5.12 5.57
C SER A 27 -1.95 5.60 5.70
N LEU A 28 -1.69 6.55 6.61
CA LEU A 28 -0.35 7.04 6.88
C LEU A 28 0.54 5.94 7.49
N ASP A 29 0.00 5.16 8.41
CA ASP A 29 0.72 4.02 9.00
C ASP A 29 1.01 2.95 7.94
N LEU A 30 0.04 2.62 7.10
CA LEU A 30 0.18 1.67 5.99
C LEU A 30 1.30 2.13 5.03
N GLN A 31 1.31 3.40 4.64
CA GLN A 31 2.36 3.98 3.79
C GLN A 31 3.75 3.80 4.41
N GLN A 32 3.92 4.11 5.70
CA GLN A 32 5.19 3.98 6.40
C GLN A 32 5.68 2.53 6.47
N VAL A 33 4.76 1.59 6.74
CA VAL A 33 5.07 0.16 6.78
C VAL A 33 5.43 -0.35 5.40
N ILE A 34 4.68 0.00 4.35
CA ILE A 34 4.99 -0.36 2.95
C ILE A 34 6.37 0.13 2.56
N VAL A 35 6.69 1.41 2.80
CA VAL A 35 8.01 1.97 2.47
C VAL A 35 9.13 1.21 3.19
N THR A 36 8.92 0.89 4.47
CA THR A 36 9.92 0.17 5.28
C THR A 36 10.15 -1.25 4.76
N VAL A 37 9.08 -1.99 4.45
CA VAL A 37 9.15 -3.36 3.93
C VAL A 37 9.72 -3.37 2.51
N ALA A 38 9.19 -2.53 1.63
CA ALA A 38 9.63 -2.42 0.23
C ALA A 38 11.11 -2.09 0.10
N LYS A 39 11.64 -1.14 0.89
CA LYS A 39 13.07 -0.80 0.90
C LYS A 39 13.96 -2.00 1.25
N ARG A 40 13.49 -2.92 2.11
CA ARG A 40 14.24 -4.15 2.42
C ARG A 40 14.27 -5.10 1.24
N HIS A 41 13.17 -5.30 0.55
CA HIS A 41 13.08 -6.22 -0.60
C HIS A 41 13.81 -5.66 -1.83
N ILE A 42 13.56 -4.40 -2.16
CA ILE A 42 14.11 -3.75 -3.36
C ILE A 42 15.58 -3.35 -3.13
N GLY A 43 15.91 -2.80 -1.95
CA GLY A 43 17.27 -2.41 -1.59
C GLY A 43 18.21 -3.60 -1.40
N SER A 44 17.73 -4.75 -0.93
CA SER A 44 18.54 -5.98 -0.84
C SER A 44 18.79 -6.62 -2.21
N GLY A 45 17.85 -6.46 -3.16
CA GLY A 45 18.00 -6.91 -4.55
C GLY A 45 19.21 -6.30 -5.26
N ARG A 46 19.59 -5.05 -4.94
CA ARG A 46 20.80 -4.40 -5.49
C ARG A 46 22.12 -5.07 -5.10
N ARG A 47 22.19 -5.74 -3.93
CA ARG A 47 23.39 -6.49 -3.52
C ARG A 47 23.42 -7.91 -4.07
N ALA A 48 22.25 -8.50 -4.30
CA ALA A 48 22.12 -9.86 -4.80
C ALA A 48 22.28 -9.96 -6.33
N TYR A 49 21.96 -8.90 -7.08
CA TYR A 49 22.04 -8.89 -8.54
C TYR A 49 23.05 -7.84 -9.04
N PRO A 50 24.29 -8.24 -9.40
CA PRO A 50 25.35 -7.34 -9.83
C PRO A 50 25.19 -6.82 -11.27
N SER A 51 23.98 -6.82 -11.83
CA SER A 51 23.75 -6.37 -13.22
C SER A 51 22.34 -5.80 -13.40
N GLY A 52 22.21 -4.49 -13.15
CA GLY A 52 21.46 -3.52 -13.97
C GLY A 52 20.01 -3.77 -14.44
N SER A 53 19.27 -4.81 -14.06
CA SER A 53 17.93 -5.06 -14.67
C SER A 53 16.81 -5.61 -13.78
N GLY A 54 17.04 -5.88 -12.50
CA GLY A 54 16.02 -6.52 -11.66
C GLY A 54 14.90 -5.58 -11.22
N SER A 55 13.98 -5.22 -12.12
CA SER A 55 12.69 -4.66 -11.71
C SER A 55 11.98 -5.67 -10.78
N PRO A 56 11.23 -5.20 -9.76
CA PRO A 56 10.48 -6.11 -8.90
C PRO A 56 9.58 -7.00 -9.75
N THR A 57 9.45 -8.27 -9.38
CA THR A 57 8.48 -9.18 -10.00
C THR A 57 7.12 -9.04 -9.31
N TRP A 58 6.05 -9.55 -9.93
CA TRP A 58 4.74 -9.60 -9.29
C TRP A 58 4.78 -10.38 -7.96
N ARG A 59 5.56 -11.47 -7.88
CA ARG A 59 5.83 -12.21 -6.63
C ARG A 59 6.45 -11.33 -5.54
N THR A 60 7.33 -10.40 -5.93
CA THR A 60 7.93 -9.46 -4.98
C THR A 60 6.87 -8.54 -4.39
N LEU A 61 5.93 -8.03 -5.20
CA LEU A 61 4.83 -7.20 -4.71
C LEU A 61 3.87 -7.97 -3.81
N GLN A 62 3.52 -9.20 -4.17
CA GLN A 62 2.70 -10.08 -3.33
C GLN A 62 3.36 -10.32 -1.97
N THR A 63 4.66 -10.62 -1.95
CA THR A 63 5.41 -10.84 -0.71
C THR A 63 5.43 -9.58 0.16
N ILE A 64 5.61 -8.40 -0.43
CA ILE A 64 5.55 -7.13 0.29
C ILE A 64 4.15 -6.92 0.87
N ASP A 65 3.09 -7.17 0.09
CA ASP A 65 1.70 -7.02 0.51
C ASP A 65 1.36 -7.93 1.70
N GLU A 66 1.74 -9.20 1.66
CA GLU A 66 1.58 -10.11 2.79
C GLU A 66 2.31 -9.59 4.04
N GLN A 67 3.59 -9.25 3.93
CA GLN A 67 4.40 -8.80 5.08
C GLN A 67 3.90 -7.48 5.68
N VAL A 68 3.36 -6.58 4.86
CA VAL A 68 2.81 -5.29 5.31
C VAL A 68 1.58 -5.50 6.17
N PHE A 69 0.63 -6.32 5.74
CA PHE A 69 -0.62 -6.51 6.46
C PHE A 69 -0.50 -7.50 7.61
N GLU A 70 0.47 -8.41 7.55
CA GLU A 70 0.86 -9.26 8.67
C GLU A 70 1.74 -8.55 9.71
N ASN A 71 2.21 -7.32 9.41
CA ASN A 71 3.07 -6.56 10.31
C ASN A 71 2.42 -6.40 11.71
N PRO A 72 3.06 -6.92 12.78
CA PRO A 72 2.47 -6.88 14.13
C PRO A 72 2.18 -5.46 14.62
N GLY A 73 3.04 -4.50 14.27
CA GLY A 73 2.85 -3.10 14.62
C GLY A 73 1.65 -2.48 13.94
N PHE A 74 1.49 -2.71 12.63
CA PHE A 74 0.34 -2.25 11.87
C PHE A 74 -0.97 -2.85 12.40
N ARG A 75 -0.98 -4.17 12.68
CA ARG A 75 -2.14 -4.87 13.23
C ARG A 75 -2.52 -4.40 14.64
N ALA A 76 -1.53 -4.07 15.48
CA ALA A 76 -1.78 -3.59 16.83
C ALA A 76 -2.33 -2.15 16.87
N ARG A 77 -1.93 -1.30 15.92
CA ARG A 77 -2.35 0.11 15.85
C ARG A 77 -3.68 0.33 15.15
N ASN A 78 -4.09 -0.57 14.25
CA ASN A 78 -5.26 -0.37 13.39
C ASN A 78 -6.30 -1.49 13.55
N LYS A 79 -7.55 -1.10 13.77
CA LYS A 79 -8.68 -2.04 13.91
C LYS A 79 -8.85 -2.89 12.65
N GLU A 80 -9.27 -4.13 12.82
CA GLU A 80 -9.49 -5.07 11.72
C GLU A 80 -10.45 -4.53 10.65
N THR A 81 -11.57 -3.92 11.05
CA THR A 81 -12.53 -3.33 10.11
C THR A 81 -11.90 -2.25 9.24
N ILE A 82 -11.00 -1.44 9.78
CA ILE A 82 -10.27 -0.40 9.02
C ILE A 82 -9.24 -1.05 8.09
N ARG A 83 -8.52 -2.07 8.58
CA ARG A 83 -7.53 -2.80 7.78
C ARG A 83 -8.17 -3.49 6.56
N MET A 84 -9.39 -4.01 6.70
CA MET A 84 -10.16 -4.63 5.62
C MET A 84 -10.63 -3.65 4.54
N MET A 85 -10.58 -2.33 4.77
CA MET A 85 -10.95 -1.33 3.76
C MET A 85 -9.84 -1.06 2.74
N PHE A 86 -8.62 -1.54 3.00
CA PHE A 86 -7.52 -1.38 2.05
C PHE A 86 -7.51 -2.51 1.03
N ALA A 87 -7.43 -2.15 -0.25
CA ALA A 87 -7.28 -3.12 -1.34
C ALA A 87 -5.99 -3.94 -1.17
N ARG A 88 -6.15 -5.26 -1.18
CA ARG A 88 -5.05 -6.23 -1.12
C ARG A 88 -4.55 -6.56 -2.52
N PHE A 89 -3.32 -7.04 -2.60
CA PHE A 89 -2.78 -7.50 -3.86
C PHE A 89 -3.50 -8.76 -4.38
N ASP A 90 -3.88 -9.67 -3.47
CA ASP A 90 -4.60 -10.91 -3.78
C ASP A 90 -6.04 -10.65 -4.30
N ASP A 91 -6.65 -9.54 -3.87
CA ASP A 91 -7.98 -9.13 -4.34
C ASP A 91 -7.92 -8.46 -5.73
N SER A 92 -6.72 -8.17 -6.23
CA SER A 92 -6.52 -7.41 -7.46
C SER A 92 -6.35 -8.31 -8.69
N ARG A 93 -6.95 -7.88 -9.81
CA ARG A 93 -6.81 -8.56 -11.11
C ARG A 93 -5.40 -8.45 -11.71
N LEU A 94 -4.50 -7.69 -11.06
CA LEU A 94 -3.11 -7.54 -11.47
C LEU A 94 -2.36 -8.88 -11.53
N CYS A 95 -2.74 -9.84 -10.69
CA CYS A 95 -2.07 -11.13 -10.52
C CYS A 95 -2.59 -12.24 -11.46
N SER A 96 -3.16 -11.90 -12.62
CA SER A 96 -3.76 -12.90 -13.53
C SER A 96 -2.74 -13.68 -14.40
N GLY A 97 -1.42 -13.48 -14.19
CA GLY A 97 -0.34 -13.99 -15.05
C GLY A 97 0.82 -14.64 -14.30
N ASP A 98 1.99 -14.72 -14.94
CA ASP A 98 3.21 -15.26 -14.33
C ASP A 98 3.75 -14.33 -13.25
N LEU A 99 3.88 -14.86 -12.03
CA LEU A 99 4.36 -14.13 -10.86
C LEU A 99 5.86 -13.82 -10.91
N ASP A 100 6.63 -14.54 -11.72
CA ASP A 100 8.06 -14.30 -11.92
C ASP A 100 8.34 -13.21 -12.96
N GLU A 101 7.31 -12.76 -13.70
CA GLU A 101 7.49 -11.66 -14.64
C GLU A 101 7.74 -10.33 -13.91
N PRO A 102 8.59 -9.45 -14.48
CA PRO A 102 8.73 -8.08 -14.01
C PRO A 102 7.39 -7.34 -13.99
N VAL A 103 7.21 -6.49 -12.97
CA VAL A 103 6.01 -5.67 -12.84
C VAL A 103 5.93 -4.67 -14.00
N ASP A 104 4.80 -4.66 -14.69
CA ASP A 104 4.45 -3.60 -15.63
C ASP A 104 3.90 -2.39 -14.87
N TRP A 105 4.75 -1.39 -14.66
CA TRP A 105 4.42 -0.14 -13.98
C TRP A 105 3.49 0.80 -14.76
N ARG A 106 3.20 0.49 -16.04
CA ARG A 106 2.38 1.31 -16.93
C ARG A 106 0.87 1.01 -16.83
N ARG A 107 0.47 0.08 -15.96
CA ARG A 107 -0.94 -0.21 -15.71
C ARG A 107 -1.62 0.99 -15.04
N ASP A 108 -2.77 1.35 -15.61
CA ASP A 108 -3.65 2.44 -15.19
C ASP A 108 -5.04 1.84 -14.93
N ASP A 109 -5.14 1.04 -13.85
CA ASP A 109 -6.39 0.48 -13.34
C ASP A 109 -6.92 1.38 -12.21
N ASP A 110 -8.24 1.48 -12.08
CA ASP A 110 -8.88 2.31 -11.04
C ASP A 110 -8.66 1.74 -9.62
N ASP A 111 -8.54 0.41 -9.49
CA ASP A 111 -8.48 -0.31 -8.21
C ASP A 111 -7.08 -0.87 -7.89
N LEU A 112 -6.03 -0.08 -8.16
CA LEU A 112 -4.66 -0.49 -7.87
C LEU A 112 -4.40 -0.58 -6.35
N PRO A 113 -3.84 -1.70 -5.85
CA PRO A 113 -3.49 -1.84 -4.43
C PRO A 113 -2.49 -0.77 -3.99
N ALA A 114 -2.60 -0.34 -2.73
CA ALA A 114 -1.71 0.66 -2.15
C ALA A 114 -0.22 0.27 -2.27
N VAL A 115 0.09 -1.03 -2.13
CA VAL A 115 1.43 -1.58 -2.30
C VAL A 115 1.96 -1.33 -3.70
N TYR A 116 1.17 -1.56 -4.75
CA TYR A 116 1.59 -1.31 -6.13
C TYR A 116 1.92 0.17 -6.33
N LEU A 117 1.03 1.07 -5.93
CA LEU A 117 1.21 2.52 -6.14
C LEU A 117 2.44 3.06 -5.40
N ILE A 118 2.62 2.68 -4.14
CA ILE A 118 3.72 3.19 -3.31
C ILE A 118 5.05 2.60 -3.76
N VAL A 119 5.09 1.31 -4.12
CA VAL A 119 6.32 0.69 -4.63
C VAL A 119 6.68 1.25 -6.01
N ARG A 120 5.71 1.51 -6.88
CA ARG A 120 5.92 2.19 -8.16
C ARG A 120 6.64 3.52 -7.96
N GLU A 121 6.14 4.34 -7.04
CA GLU A 121 6.73 5.64 -6.73
C GLU A 121 8.16 5.51 -6.19
N LEU A 122 8.40 4.54 -5.30
CA LEU A 122 9.75 4.28 -4.77
C LEU A 122 10.74 3.89 -5.88
N VAL A 123 10.35 3.00 -6.77
CA VAL A 123 11.19 2.54 -7.90
C VAL A 123 11.47 3.69 -8.87
N GLN A 124 10.46 4.50 -9.20
CA GLN A 124 10.60 5.64 -10.12
C GLN A 124 11.45 6.78 -9.52
N SER A 125 11.29 7.06 -8.22
CA SER A 125 12.11 8.03 -7.49
C SER A 125 13.59 7.63 -7.43
N GLU A 126 13.87 6.34 -7.22
CA GLU A 126 15.25 5.83 -7.20
C GLU A 126 15.92 5.83 -8.59
N ALA A 127 15.16 5.54 -9.66
CA ALA A 127 15.67 5.60 -11.03
C ALA A 127 16.09 7.03 -11.41
N THR A 128 15.28 8.03 -11.04
CA THR A 128 15.56 9.45 -11.30
C THR A 128 16.80 9.94 -10.54
N SER A 129 16.99 9.49 -9.29
CA SER A 129 18.17 9.84 -8.49
C SER A 129 19.47 9.27 -9.05
N THR A 130 19.41 8.09 -9.68
CA THR A 130 20.57 7.46 -10.32
C THR A 130 20.94 8.17 -11.62
N ALA A 131 19.95 8.57 -12.43
CA ALA A 131 20.17 9.29 -13.69
C ALA A 131 20.74 10.71 -13.53
N MET A 132 20.59 11.34 -12.36
CA MET A 132 21.21 12.65 -12.07
C MET A 132 22.65 12.55 -11.53
N SER A 133 23.15 11.34 -11.24
CA SER A 133 24.48 11.13 -10.67
C SER A 133 25.51 10.59 -11.67
N ASP A 134 25.13 10.49 -12.96
CA ASP A 134 25.98 10.11 -14.11
C ASP A 134 26.28 11.36 -14.95
#